data_AF-A0AAD4CEY1-F1
#
_entry.id   AF-A0AAD4CEY1-F1
#
_cell.length_a   1.000
_cell.length_b   1.000
_cell.length_c   1.000
_cell.angle_alpha   90.00
_cell.angle_beta   90.00
_cell.angle_gamma   90.00
#
_symmetry.space_group_name_H-M   'P 1'
#
loop_
_entity.id
_entity.type
_entity.pdbx_description
1 polymer ?
#
loop_
_entity_poly.entity_id
_entity_poly.type
_entity_poly.pdbx_seq_one_letter_code
_entity_poly.pdbx_strand_id
1 'polypeptide(L)'
;MLLLLFLLSATPLSATTVTLTNQPAYAAQRPCATDCFYEGFSVDGGPDRLANQIGCDTDPIENECFCRPDMQQDAINNLQSCVNSACDSKTRDLDSALSVYNDYCTKNGYTREAITTPTSGTTTTSPATVTVTVTVTAGARRLQPPFRLTGFVL
;
A
#
# COMPACT_ATOMS: atom_id res chain seq x y z
N MET A 1 -4.90 50.60 -14.60
CA MET A 1 -4.65 49.78 -13.40
C MET A 1 -5.96 49.14 -12.97
N LEU A 2 -6.19 47.89 -13.32
CA LEU A 2 -7.14 47.05 -12.60
C LEU A 2 -6.45 45.70 -12.44
N LEU A 3 -5.76 45.55 -11.30
CA LEU A 3 -5.25 44.26 -10.86
C LEU A 3 -6.43 43.29 -10.84
N LEU A 4 -6.45 42.34 -11.77
CA LEU A 4 -7.21 41.11 -11.61
C LEU A 4 -6.61 40.38 -10.41
N LEU A 5 -7.15 40.70 -9.23
CA LEU A 5 -7.06 39.88 -8.04
C LEU A 5 -7.62 38.52 -8.42
N PHE A 6 -6.73 37.60 -8.79
CA PHE A 6 -6.94 36.17 -8.63
C PHE A 6 -7.28 35.96 -7.16
N LEU A 7 -8.57 36.01 -6.85
CA LEU A 7 -9.13 35.51 -5.61
C LEU A 7 -8.82 34.03 -5.61
N LEU A 8 -7.65 33.68 -5.07
CA LEU A 8 -7.36 32.37 -4.54
C LEU A 8 -8.42 32.14 -3.47
N SER A 9 -9.53 31.54 -3.87
CA SER A 9 -10.52 31.02 -2.95
C SER A 9 -9.86 29.82 -2.29
N ALA A 10 -9.02 30.10 -1.28
CA ALA A 10 -8.70 29.13 -0.26
C ALA A 10 -10.03 28.85 0.44
N THR A 11 -10.80 27.90 -0.09
CA THR A 11 -11.86 27.26 0.68
C THR A 11 -11.19 26.81 1.98
N PRO A 12 -11.71 27.17 3.16
CA PRO A 12 -11.19 26.61 4.39
C PRO A 12 -11.27 25.10 4.23
N LEU A 13 -10.11 24.42 4.20
CA LEU A 13 -10.08 22.97 4.29
C LEU A 13 -10.67 22.67 5.67
N SER A 14 -11.95 22.28 5.67
CA SER A 14 -12.53 21.74 6.88
C SER A 14 -11.83 20.40 7.06
N ALA A 15 -10.94 20.32 8.06
CA ALA A 15 -10.28 19.11 8.50
C ALA A 15 -11.36 18.04 8.73
N THR A 16 -11.54 17.17 7.73
CA THR A 16 -12.56 16.14 7.73
C THR A 16 -11.86 14.82 7.95
N THR A 17 -12.16 14.18 9.08
CA THR A 17 -11.56 12.90 9.45
C THR A 17 -11.88 11.81 8.43
N VAL A 18 -10.91 10.92 8.20
CA VAL A 18 -11.07 9.76 7.35
C VAL A 18 -12.03 8.77 7.98
N THR A 19 -13.04 8.36 7.22
CA THR A 19 -14.07 7.39 7.65
C THR A 19 -14.06 6.12 6.80
N LEU A 20 -12.92 5.81 6.15
CA LEU A 20 -12.77 4.68 5.22
C LEU A 20 -13.11 3.35 5.89
N THR A 21 -12.67 3.15 7.13
CA THR A 21 -12.93 1.94 7.93
C THR A 21 -14.41 1.74 8.26
N ASN A 22 -15.23 2.79 8.15
CA ASN A 22 -16.68 2.72 8.36
C ASN A 22 -17.44 2.30 7.08
N GLN A 23 -16.76 2.17 5.94
CA GLN A 23 -17.44 1.79 4.69
C GLN A 23 -17.81 0.29 4.67
N PRO A 24 -19.01 -0.07 4.20
CA PRO A 24 -19.38 -1.48 4.03
C PRO A 24 -18.42 -2.25 3.12
N ALA A 25 -17.88 -1.59 2.10
CA ALA A 25 -16.90 -2.18 1.19
C ALA A 25 -15.58 -2.53 1.91
N TYR A 26 -15.18 -1.73 2.90
CA TYR A 26 -14.02 -2.04 3.74
C TYR A 26 -14.27 -3.31 4.57
N ALA A 27 -15.41 -3.37 5.27
CA ALA A 27 -15.79 -4.51 6.11
C ALA A 27 -16.03 -5.82 5.33
N ALA A 28 -16.35 -5.73 4.03
CA ALA A 28 -16.54 -6.89 3.16
C ALA A 28 -15.23 -7.54 2.67
N GLN A 29 -14.09 -6.87 2.88
CA GLN A 29 -12.78 -7.42 2.53
C GLN A 29 -12.40 -8.59 3.43
N ARG A 30 -11.45 -9.41 2.98
CA ARG A 30 -10.83 -10.42 3.85
C ARG A 30 -10.00 -9.73 4.95
N PRO A 31 -9.86 -10.36 6.13
CA PRO A 31 -9.04 -9.81 7.22
C PRO A 31 -7.62 -9.41 6.79
N CYS A 32 -6.97 -10.25 5.96
CA CYS A 32 -5.62 -9.96 5.46
C CYS A 32 -5.51 -8.63 4.68
N ALA A 33 -6.61 -8.17 4.06
CA ALA A 33 -6.66 -6.91 3.31
C ALA A 33 -7.12 -5.75 4.20
N THR A 34 -8.04 -5.98 5.15
CA THR A 34 -8.43 -4.93 6.12
C THR A 34 -7.27 -4.51 7.01
N ASP A 35 -6.42 -5.47 7.40
CA ASP A 35 -5.21 -5.23 8.19
C ASP A 35 -4.20 -4.36 7.45
N CYS A 36 -4.26 -4.26 6.12
CA CYS A 36 -3.41 -3.36 5.34
C CYS A 36 -3.79 -1.88 5.47
N PHE A 37 -4.98 -1.60 5.97
CA PHE A 37 -5.42 -0.24 6.27
C PHE A 37 -5.30 0.09 7.74
N TYR A 38 -5.64 -0.85 8.62
CA TYR A 38 -5.88 -0.60 10.05
C TYR A 38 -5.05 -1.53 10.95
N GLU A 39 -4.43 -0.98 12.00
CA GLU A 39 -3.67 -1.73 13.02
C GLU A 39 -4.14 -1.44 14.46
N GLY A 40 -4.94 -0.39 14.70
CA GLY A 40 -5.63 -0.19 15.98
C GLY A 40 -5.15 0.98 16.83
N PHE A 41 -4.35 1.90 16.28
CA PHE A 41 -3.73 3.00 17.01
C PHE A 41 -4.49 4.34 16.93
N SER A 42 -5.35 4.56 15.93
CA SER A 42 -6.15 5.79 15.81
C SER A 42 -7.31 5.84 16.82
N VAL A 43 -7.48 6.98 17.49
CA VAL A 43 -8.46 7.17 18.59
C VAL A 43 -9.92 7.01 18.15
N ASP A 44 -10.25 7.42 16.92
CA ASP A 44 -11.62 7.37 16.38
C ASP A 44 -11.84 6.20 15.42
N GLY A 45 -10.85 5.31 15.32
CA GLY A 45 -10.76 4.35 14.23
C GLY A 45 -10.47 5.04 12.89
N GLY A 46 -9.78 4.35 12.00
CA GLY A 46 -9.33 4.95 10.75
C GLY A 46 -8.22 4.13 10.14
N PRO A 47 -7.82 4.38 8.90
CA PRO A 47 -6.79 3.60 8.23
C PRO A 47 -5.37 3.98 8.71
N ASP A 48 -5.11 3.88 10.02
CA ASP A 48 -3.89 4.31 10.71
C ASP A 48 -2.62 3.66 10.16
N ARG A 49 -2.66 2.36 9.84
CA ARG A 49 -1.52 1.67 9.25
C ARG A 49 -1.16 2.28 7.89
N LEU A 50 -2.13 2.41 7.00
CA LEU A 50 -1.89 2.96 5.67
C LEU A 50 -1.50 4.44 5.75
N ALA A 51 -2.18 5.20 6.61
CA ALA A 51 -1.91 6.61 6.84
C ALA A 51 -0.46 6.82 7.32
N ASN A 52 0.03 5.98 8.23
CA ASN A 52 1.42 6.00 8.66
C ASN A 52 2.41 5.72 7.52
N GLN A 53 2.12 4.75 6.65
CA GLN A 53 3.01 4.42 5.53
C GLN A 53 3.13 5.54 4.48
N ILE A 54 2.15 6.45 4.41
CA ILE A 54 2.14 7.58 3.47
C ILE A 54 2.44 8.93 4.13
N GLY A 55 2.84 8.94 5.42
CA GLY A 55 3.18 10.17 6.15
C GLY A 55 1.97 11.04 6.54
N CYS A 56 0.80 10.41 6.70
CA CYS A 56 -0.44 11.01 7.20
C CYS A 56 -0.81 10.48 8.60
N ASP A 57 0.18 10.33 9.48
CA ASP A 57 0.07 9.72 10.81
C ASP A 57 -0.50 10.63 11.92
N THR A 58 -0.84 11.88 11.59
CA THR A 58 -1.55 12.76 12.52
C THR A 58 -2.94 12.20 12.83
N ASP A 59 -3.28 12.11 14.12
CA ASP A 59 -4.58 11.64 14.60
C ASP A 59 -5.40 12.83 15.15
N PRO A 60 -6.62 13.09 14.65
CA PRO A 60 -7.39 12.30 13.69
C PRO A 60 -6.81 12.34 12.27
N ILE A 61 -6.82 11.20 11.58
CA ILE A 61 -6.35 11.10 10.19
C ILE A 61 -7.27 11.94 9.31
N GLU A 62 -6.72 12.91 8.60
CA GLU A 62 -7.53 13.84 7.80
C GLU A 62 -7.58 13.45 6.31
N ASN A 63 -8.74 13.62 5.69
CA ASN A 63 -8.95 13.38 4.25
C ASN A 63 -7.99 14.20 3.39
N GLU A 64 -7.64 15.42 3.81
CA GLU A 64 -6.74 16.31 3.08
C GLU A 64 -5.34 15.77 2.92
N CYS A 65 -4.87 14.98 3.88
CA CYS A 65 -3.60 14.28 3.77
C CYS A 65 -3.81 12.94 3.07
N PHE A 66 -4.74 12.14 3.59
CA PHE A 66 -4.91 10.74 3.19
C PHE A 66 -5.34 10.58 1.72
N CYS A 67 -6.16 11.48 1.19
CA CYS A 67 -6.66 11.42 -0.19
C CYS A 67 -5.97 12.43 -1.13
N ARG A 68 -4.93 13.13 -0.66
CA ARG A 68 -4.21 14.11 -1.48
C ARG A 68 -3.65 13.45 -2.75
N PRO A 69 -3.81 14.04 -3.95
CA PRO A 69 -3.39 13.41 -5.19
C PRO A 69 -1.94 12.92 -5.19
N ASP A 70 -1.00 13.73 -4.67
CA ASP A 70 0.41 13.37 -4.58
C ASP A 70 0.71 12.20 -3.63
N MET A 71 -0.20 11.88 -2.70
CA MET A 71 -0.07 10.75 -1.77
C MET A 71 -0.76 9.48 -2.29
N GLN A 72 -1.65 9.59 -3.29
CA GLN A 72 -2.45 8.45 -3.74
C GLN A 72 -1.59 7.33 -4.33
N GLN A 73 -0.55 7.66 -5.09
CA GLN A 73 0.34 6.63 -5.66
C GLN A 73 1.11 5.87 -4.57
N ASP A 74 1.56 6.56 -3.52
CA ASP A 74 2.23 5.93 -2.39
C ASP A 74 1.26 5.03 -1.61
N ALA A 75 0.00 5.46 -1.43
CA ALA A 75 -1.03 4.62 -0.82
C ALA A 75 -1.29 3.35 -1.64
N ILE A 76 -1.41 3.48 -2.96
CA ILE A 76 -1.61 2.36 -3.89
C ILE A 76 -0.43 1.36 -3.80
N ASN A 77 0.81 1.87 -3.83
CA ASN A 77 2.02 1.04 -3.75
C ASN A 77 2.10 0.28 -2.41
N ASN A 78 1.76 0.95 -1.31
CA ASN A 78 1.74 0.34 0.02
C ASN A 78 0.65 -0.73 0.15
N LEU A 79 -0.56 -0.47 -0.38
CA LEU A 79 -1.62 -1.47 -0.43
C LEU A 79 -1.22 -2.67 -1.29
N GLN A 80 -0.58 -2.45 -2.44
CA GLN A 80 -0.09 -3.53 -3.30
C GLN A 80 0.94 -4.40 -2.58
N SER A 81 1.94 -3.77 -1.95
CA SER A 81 2.97 -4.48 -1.19
C SER A 81 2.37 -5.27 -0.02
N CYS A 82 1.50 -4.63 0.77
CA CYS A 82 0.89 -5.25 1.94
C CYS A 82 -0.01 -6.43 1.55
N VAL A 83 -0.92 -6.25 0.59
CA VAL A 83 -1.85 -7.31 0.18
C VAL A 83 -1.11 -8.49 -0.46
N ASN A 84 -0.08 -8.22 -1.29
CA ASN A 84 0.71 -9.29 -1.88
C ASN A 84 1.41 -10.16 -0.83
N SER A 85 1.88 -9.53 0.25
CA SER A 85 2.52 -10.21 1.39
C SER A 85 1.51 -10.92 2.30
N ALA A 86 0.42 -10.25 2.68
CA ALA A 86 -0.52 -10.72 3.71
C ALA A 86 -1.62 -11.65 3.17
N CYS A 87 -2.00 -11.53 1.90
CA CYS A 87 -3.13 -12.27 1.32
C CYS A 87 -2.71 -13.42 0.38
N ASP A 88 -1.43 -13.82 0.36
CA ASP A 88 -0.85 -14.78 -0.59
C ASP A 88 -0.97 -14.33 -2.06
N SER A 89 -0.79 -13.03 -2.34
CA SER A 89 -0.80 -12.48 -3.71
C SER A 89 -2.06 -12.76 -4.54
N LYS A 90 -3.22 -12.85 -3.89
CA LYS A 90 -4.51 -13.03 -4.56
C LYS A 90 -4.98 -11.72 -5.18
N THR A 91 -5.02 -11.67 -6.51
CA THR A 91 -5.38 -10.48 -7.29
C THR A 91 -6.72 -9.87 -6.87
N ARG A 92 -7.72 -10.70 -6.54
CA ARG A 92 -9.03 -10.22 -6.09
C ARG A 92 -8.98 -9.38 -4.81
N ASP A 93 -8.12 -9.77 -3.86
CA ASP A 93 -7.99 -9.04 -2.59
C ASP A 93 -7.32 -7.69 -2.83
N LEU A 94 -6.35 -7.66 -3.76
CA LEU A 94 -5.69 -6.43 -4.18
C LEU A 94 -6.67 -5.49 -4.89
N ASP A 95 -7.41 -5.97 -5.88
CA ASP A 95 -8.39 -5.18 -6.61
C ASP A 95 -9.46 -4.61 -5.67
N SER A 96 -9.92 -5.41 -4.71
CA SER A 96 -10.88 -4.97 -3.70
C SER A 96 -10.31 -3.87 -2.80
N ALA A 97 -9.08 -4.02 -2.29
CA ALA A 97 -8.43 -3.03 -1.45
C ALA A 97 -8.21 -1.70 -2.20
N LEU A 98 -7.70 -1.78 -3.43
CA LEU A 98 -7.52 -0.61 -4.27
C LEU A 98 -8.86 0.07 -4.59
N SER A 99 -9.94 -0.68 -4.85
CA SER A 99 -11.26 -0.09 -5.07
C SER A 99 -11.75 0.67 -3.84
N VAL A 100 -11.63 0.08 -2.65
CA VAL A 100 -12.06 0.73 -1.38
C VAL A 100 -11.36 2.08 -1.19
N TYR A 101 -10.04 2.14 -1.39
CA TYR A 101 -9.29 3.39 -1.29
C TYR A 101 -9.72 4.44 -2.32
N ASN A 102 -9.77 4.04 -3.60
CA ASN A 102 -10.09 4.95 -4.69
C ASN A 102 -11.53 5.47 -4.61
N ASP A 103 -12.48 4.59 -4.31
CA ASP A 103 -13.89 4.94 -4.18
C ASP A 103 -14.11 5.86 -2.99
N TYR A 104 -13.40 5.63 -1.87
CA TYR A 104 -13.43 6.52 -0.71
C TYR A 104 -12.97 7.93 -1.08
N CYS A 105 -11.78 8.07 -1.67
CA CYS A 105 -11.23 9.38 -2.00
C CYS A 105 -12.05 10.10 -3.08
N THR A 106 -12.52 9.38 -4.10
CA THR A 106 -13.37 9.96 -5.15
C THR A 106 -14.70 10.46 -4.59
N LYS A 107 -15.35 9.69 -3.70
CA LYS A 107 -16.61 10.11 -3.04
C LYS A 107 -16.44 11.36 -2.18
N ASN A 108 -15.25 11.58 -1.63
CA ASN A 108 -14.92 12.79 -0.85
C ASN A 108 -14.40 13.94 -1.73
N GLY A 109 -14.49 13.84 -3.07
CA GLY A 109 -14.18 14.92 -3.99
C GLY A 109 -12.72 15.03 -4.41
N TYR A 110 -11.88 14.05 -4.05
CA TYR A 110 -10.48 14.04 -4.46
C TYR A 110 -10.33 13.44 -5.86
N THR A 111 -9.57 14.11 -6.71
CA THR A 111 -9.27 13.62 -8.06
C THR A 111 -8.39 12.38 -7.96
N ARG A 112 -8.77 11.34 -8.70
CA ARG A 112 -8.02 10.09 -8.78
C ARG A 112 -6.79 10.25 -9.66
N GLU A 113 -5.61 9.92 -9.15
CA GLU A 113 -4.42 9.69 -9.96
C GLU A 113 -4.61 8.45 -10.84
N ALA A 114 -4.15 8.48 -12.09
CA ALA A 114 -4.22 7.31 -12.95
C ALA A 114 -3.32 6.20 -12.37
N ILE A 115 -3.92 5.12 -11.83
CA ILE A 115 -3.17 3.93 -11.40
C ILE A 115 -2.33 3.45 -12.58
N THR A 116 -1.01 3.66 -12.49
CA THR A 116 -0.05 2.95 -13.32
C THR A 116 0.15 1.60 -12.67
N THR A 117 -0.64 0.61 -13.08
CA THR A 117 -0.33 -0.77 -12.73
C THR A 117 1.05 -1.06 -13.35
N PRO A 118 2.06 -1.46 -12.57
CA PRO A 118 3.29 -1.95 -13.17
C PRO A 118 2.92 -3.19 -13.97
N THR A 119 2.88 -3.05 -15.30
CA THR A 119 2.86 -4.20 -16.20
C THR A 119 4.16 -4.94 -15.94
N SER A 120 4.11 -6.11 -15.30
CA SER A 120 5.21 -7.05 -15.33
C SER A 120 5.47 -7.41 -16.80
N GLY A 121 6.36 -6.64 -17.43
CA GLY A 121 6.91 -6.97 -18.73
C GLY A 121 7.59 -8.33 -18.59
N THR A 122 6.99 -9.34 -19.22
CA THR A 122 7.69 -10.59 -19.48
C THR A 122 8.75 -10.28 -20.54
N THR A 123 9.97 -9.97 -20.12
CA THR A 123 11.12 -9.81 -21.03
C THR A 123 11.49 -11.19 -21.58
N THR A 124 10.87 -11.54 -22.71
CA THR A 124 11.37 -12.61 -23.58
C THR A 124 12.42 -12.00 -24.50
N THR A 125 13.71 -12.06 -24.11
CA THR A 125 14.84 -11.96 -25.07
C THR A 125 16.09 -12.69 -24.56
N SER A 126 16.40 -13.80 -25.26
CA SER A 126 17.69 -14.46 -25.60
C SER A 126 19.02 -14.13 -24.87
N PRO A 127 19.97 -15.10 -24.75
CA PRO A 127 21.05 -15.07 -23.77
C PRO A 127 22.25 -14.23 -24.21
N ALA A 128 22.75 -13.39 -23.31
CA ALA A 128 24.10 -12.85 -23.36
C ALA A 128 25.01 -13.72 -22.47
N THR A 129 26.02 -14.34 -23.08
CA THR A 129 27.04 -15.14 -22.41
C THR A 129 27.89 -14.26 -21.50
N VAL A 130 27.77 -14.43 -20.18
CA VAL A 130 28.66 -13.80 -19.20
C VAL A 130 29.66 -14.86 -18.71
N THR A 131 30.91 -14.73 -19.14
CA THR A 131 32.02 -15.55 -18.64
C THR A 131 32.41 -15.08 -17.24
N VAL A 132 32.10 -15.87 -16.22
CA VAL A 132 32.51 -15.62 -14.83
C VAL A 132 33.80 -16.39 -14.56
N THR A 133 34.91 -15.67 -14.40
CA THR A 133 36.19 -16.24 -13.93
C THR A 133 36.09 -16.47 -12.42
N VAL A 134 35.99 -17.74 -11.99
CA VAL A 134 35.97 -18.12 -10.58
C VAL A 134 37.39 -18.40 -10.10
N THR A 135 37.92 -17.53 -9.25
CA THR A 135 39.16 -17.79 -8.50
C THR A 135 38.83 -18.65 -7.29
N VAL A 136 39.26 -19.92 -7.28
CA VAL A 136 39.01 -20.87 -6.20
C VAL A 136 40.08 -20.72 -5.12
N THR A 137 39.71 -20.18 -3.96
CA THR A 137 40.53 -20.30 -2.74
C THR A 137 39.94 -21.40 -1.86
N ALA A 138 40.67 -22.51 -1.74
CA ALA A 138 40.27 -23.67 -0.95
C ALA A 138 40.33 -23.37 0.55
N GLY A 139 39.18 -23.38 1.22
CA GLY A 139 39.05 -23.33 2.68
C GLY A 139 37.94 -24.26 3.15
N ALA A 140 38.29 -25.26 3.95
CA ALA A 140 37.52 -26.48 4.15
C ALA A 140 36.31 -26.37 5.11
N ARG A 141 35.17 -26.92 4.64
CA ARG A 141 34.32 -27.95 5.32
C ARG A 141 33.64 -27.62 6.65
N ARG A 142 32.33 -27.34 6.60
CA ARG A 142 31.27 -28.04 7.39
C ARG A 142 29.93 -28.01 6.62
N LEU A 143 29.48 -29.18 6.18
CA LEU A 143 28.13 -29.44 5.68
C LEU A 143 27.18 -29.57 6.87
N GLN A 144 26.13 -28.75 6.92
CA GLN A 144 25.00 -28.95 7.84
C GLN A 144 23.75 -29.29 7.00
N PRO A 145 23.22 -30.52 7.08
CA PRO A 145 21.94 -30.85 6.46
C PRO A 145 20.76 -30.36 7.32
N PRO A 146 19.64 -29.91 6.71
CA PRO A 146 18.41 -29.64 7.44
C PRO A 146 17.70 -30.97 7.75
N PHE A 147 17.67 -31.37 9.01
CA PHE A 147 16.83 -32.49 9.46
C PHE A 147 15.67 -32.01 10.33
N ARG A 148 14.48 -32.30 9.80
CA ARG A 148 13.25 -32.80 10.44
C ARG A 148 12.46 -31.94 11.42
N LEU A 149 11.28 -31.57 10.93
CA LEU A 149 10.01 -31.57 11.67
C LEU A 149 9.75 -32.96 12.28
N THR A 150 9.64 -33.04 13.61
CA THR A 150 8.81 -34.03 14.32
C THR A 150 8.51 -33.51 15.73
N GLY A 151 7.25 -33.47 16.16
CA GLY A 151 6.90 -33.18 17.55
C GLY A 151 5.43 -32.83 17.81
N PHE A 152 4.57 -33.84 17.76
CA PHE A 152 3.20 -33.85 18.31
C PHE A 152 3.26 -34.56 19.69
N VAL A 153 2.26 -34.32 20.56
CA VAL A 153 1.96 -34.99 21.87
C VAL A 153 2.76 -34.42 23.07
N LEU A 154 2.20 -34.05 24.23
CA LEU A 154 0.92 -34.28 24.93
C LEU A 154 0.29 -32.95 25.38
#